data_AF-A0A1C6LKK7-F1
#
_entry.id   AF-A0A1C6LKK7-F1
#
_cell.length_a   1.000
_cell.length_b   1.000
_cell.length_c   1.000
_cell.angle_alpha   90.00
_cell.angle_beta   90.00
_cell.angle_gamma   90.00
#
_symmetry.space_group_name_H-M   'P 1'
#
loop_
_entity.id
_entity.type
_entity.pdbx_description
1 polymer ?
#
loop_
_entity_poly.entity_id
_entity_poly.type
_entity_poly.pdbx_seq_one_letter_code
_entity_poly.pdbx_strand_id
1 'polypeptide(L)'
;MAEETADAAGVWRDEPPSGPEANGTLRLRPVRPRTVPLLLEVLDESVLAVVSGEFVHVGSGEDTIVSKGDGWAAAGRFARSRRDPESLLRDARAGRSRHPVVRGEAWW
;
A
#
# COMPACT_ATOMS: atom_id res chain seq x y z
N MET A 1 6.83 14.06 8.73
CA MET A 1 5.60 14.81 8.39
C MET A 1 5.53 14.88 6.87
N ALA A 2 4.35 14.70 6.26
CA ALA A 2 4.17 14.78 4.81
C ALA A 2 3.38 16.05 4.48
N GLU A 3 3.80 16.80 3.46
CA GLU A 3 3.16 18.02 2.98
C GLU A 3 2.75 17.80 1.52
N GLU A 4 1.50 18.12 1.20
CA GLU A 4 0.99 18.06 -0.16
C GLU A 4 1.58 19.20 -0.99
N THR A 5 2.05 18.90 -2.20
CA THR A 5 2.66 19.89 -3.09
C THR A 5 1.85 20.01 -4.36
N ALA A 6 1.37 21.22 -4.64
CA ALA A 6 0.55 21.54 -5.80
C ALA A 6 1.32 21.46 -7.13
N ASP A 7 2.65 21.57 -7.10
CA ASP A 7 3.50 21.49 -8.28
C ASP A 7 4.28 20.17 -8.30
N ALA A 8 3.67 19.17 -8.92
CA ALA A 8 4.29 17.86 -9.14
C ALA A 8 5.48 17.94 -10.12
N ALA A 9 5.37 18.80 -11.14
CA ALA A 9 6.35 18.90 -12.22
C ALA A 9 7.65 19.55 -11.72
N GLY A 10 7.55 20.59 -10.87
CA GLY A 10 8.71 21.27 -10.28
C GLY A 10 9.47 20.47 -9.22
N VAL A 11 8.97 19.31 -8.79
CA VAL A 11 9.68 18.40 -7.86
C VAL A 11 10.70 17.54 -8.59
N TRP A 12 10.48 17.25 -9.87
CA TRP A 12 11.40 16.45 -10.66
C TRP A 12 12.62 17.28 -11.08
N ARG A 13 13.80 16.66 -11.04
CA ARG A 13 15.02 17.30 -11.59
C ARG A 13 15.07 17.24 -13.12
N ASP A 14 14.45 16.22 -13.70
CA ASP A 14 14.32 15.96 -15.13
C ASP A 14 12.86 15.59 -15.44
N GLU A 15 12.40 15.76 -16.68
CA GLU A 15 11.02 15.45 -17.08
C GLU A 15 10.64 14.01 -16.67
N PRO A 16 9.50 13.79 -15.97
CA PRO A 16 9.15 12.47 -15.49
C PRO A 16 9.01 11.50 -16.67
N PRO A 17 9.57 10.28 -16.56
CA PRO A 17 9.41 9.29 -17.61
C PRO A 17 7.91 9.06 -17.85
N SER A 18 7.53 8.98 -19.12
CA SER A 18 6.14 8.77 -19.56
C SER A 18 5.49 7.64 -18.76
N GLY A 19 4.51 8.00 -17.93
CA GLY A 19 3.82 7.14 -16.98
C GLY A 19 2.43 7.71 -16.66
N PRO A 20 1.62 7.03 -15.84
CA PRO A 20 0.29 7.52 -15.49
C PRO A 20 0.38 8.93 -14.89
N GLU A 21 -0.57 9.82 -15.22
CA GLU A 21 -0.61 11.17 -14.68
C GLU A 21 -0.56 11.12 -13.14
N ALA A 22 0.37 11.88 -12.57
CA ALA A 22 0.51 11.95 -11.13
C ALA A 22 -0.74 12.61 -10.52
N ASN A 23 -1.56 11.83 -9.81
CA ASN A 23 -2.76 12.32 -9.11
C ASN A 23 -2.45 13.24 -7.91
N GLY A 24 -1.17 13.48 -7.60
CA GLY A 24 -0.72 14.34 -6.52
C GLY A 24 0.77 14.15 -6.24
N THR A 25 1.37 15.07 -5.49
CA THR A 25 2.76 14.95 -5.03
C THR A 25 2.84 15.20 -3.54
N LEU A 26 3.56 14.33 -2.84
CA LEU A 26 3.75 14.37 -1.39
C LEU A 26 5.23 14.55 -1.07
N ARG A 27 5.57 15.64 -0.38
CA ARG A 27 6.92 15.87 0.10
C ARG A 27 7.07 15.31 1.50
N LEU A 28 7.94 14.31 1.65
CA LEU A 28 8.29 13.74 2.94
C LEU A 28 9.37 14.59 3.62
N ARG A 29 9.10 15.03 4.86
CA ARG A 29 10.11 15.61 5.75
C ARG A 29 10.57 14.55 6.75
N PRO A 30 11.69 13.86 6.51
CA PRO A 30 12.22 12.88 7.44
C PRO A 30 12.68 13.56 8.74
N VAL A 31 12.23 13.04 9.87
CA VAL A 31 12.61 13.55 11.20
C VAL A 31 13.98 13.02 11.62
N ARG A 32 14.45 11.93 11.00
CA ARG A 32 15.76 11.32 11.26
C ARG A 32 16.42 10.85 9.94
N PRO A 33 17.76 10.79 9.88
CA PRO A 33 18.49 10.45 8.65
C PRO A 33 18.13 9.10 8.02
N ARG A 34 17.73 8.12 8.83
CA ARG A 34 17.39 6.75 8.38
C ARG A 34 15.91 6.54 8.05
N THR A 35 15.07 7.57 8.17
CA THR A 35 13.63 7.42 7.91
C THR A 35 13.32 7.25 6.42
N VAL A 36 14.05 7.92 5.53
CA VAL A 36 13.80 7.82 4.08
C VAL A 36 14.16 6.43 3.52
N PRO A 37 15.35 5.87 3.81
CA PRO A 37 15.68 4.52 3.33
C PRO A 37 14.65 3.46 3.76
N LEU A 38 14.22 3.47 5.02
CA LEU A 38 13.20 2.54 5.53
C LEU A 38 11.84 2.68 4.83
N LEU A 39 11.45 3.91 4.48
CA LEU A 39 10.20 4.14 3.74
C LEU A 39 10.29 3.60 2.31
N LEU A 40 11.46 3.71 1.67
CA LEU A 40 11.68 3.19 0.33
C LEU A 40 11.65 1.66 0.31
N GLU A 41 12.26 1.01 1.30
CA GLU A 41 12.20 -0.46 1.44
C GLU A 41 10.75 -0.95 1.58
N VAL A 42 9.96 -0.32 2.47
CA VAL A 42 8.54 -0.69 2.65
C VAL A 42 7.71 -0.42 1.39
N LEU A 43 8.03 0.64 0.65
CA LEU A 43 7.36 0.95 -0.61
C LEU A 43 7.71 -0.09 -1.68
N ASP A 44 8.99 -0.43 -1.83
CA ASP A 44 9.49 -1.40 -2.80
C ASP A 44 8.83 -2.77 -2.60
N GLU A 45 8.81 -3.27 -1.36
CA GLU A 45 8.10 -4.52 -1.00
C GLU A 45 6.61 -4.47 -1.37
N SER A 46 5.96 -3.31 -1.16
CA SER A 46 4.54 -3.15 -1.46
C SER A 46 4.28 -3.13 -2.96
N VAL A 47 5.13 -2.45 -3.74
CA VAL A 47 5.04 -2.41 -5.20
C VAL A 47 5.28 -3.80 -5.77
N LEU A 48 6.31 -4.50 -5.28
CA LEU A 48 6.62 -5.86 -5.70
C LEU A 48 5.43 -6.80 -5.46
N ALA A 49 4.83 -6.75 -4.27
CA ALA A 49 3.65 -7.55 -3.94
C ALA A 49 2.45 -7.23 -4.84
N VAL A 50 2.29 -5.97 -5.28
CA VAL A 50 1.21 -5.59 -6.21
C VAL A 50 1.45 -6.19 -7.58
N VAL A 51 2.63 -5.98 -8.16
CA VAL A 51 2.95 -6.48 -9.50
C VAL A 51 3.11 -8.00 -9.54
N SER A 52 3.30 -8.64 -8.38
CA SER A 52 3.29 -10.10 -8.24
C SER A 52 1.91 -10.73 -8.05
N GLY A 53 0.87 -9.91 -7.89
CA GLY A 53 -0.48 -10.39 -7.59
C GLY A 53 -0.64 -10.92 -6.16
N GLU A 54 0.35 -10.76 -5.29
CA GLU A 54 0.31 -11.23 -3.90
C GLU A 54 -0.39 -10.23 -2.97
N PHE A 55 -0.48 -8.97 -3.38
CA PHE A 55 -1.08 -7.89 -2.63
C PHE A 55 -2.60 -8.05 -2.48
N VAL A 56 -3.07 -8.05 -1.24
CA VAL A 56 -4.49 -8.00 -0.89
C VAL A 56 -4.68 -7.05 0.27
N HIS A 57 -5.51 -6.03 0.09
CA HIS A 57 -5.92 -5.11 1.13
C HIS A 57 -7.43 -5.19 1.31
N VAL A 58 -7.88 -5.49 2.52
CA VAL A 58 -9.30 -5.62 2.89
C VAL A 58 -9.65 -4.56 3.93
N GLY A 59 -10.81 -3.93 3.77
CA GLY A 59 -11.32 -2.91 4.68
C GLY A 59 -11.05 -1.48 4.20
N SER A 60 -11.24 -0.53 5.10
CA SER A 60 -11.07 0.89 4.81
C SER A 60 -10.79 1.69 6.08
N GLY A 61 -10.18 2.87 5.92
CA GLY A 61 -9.85 3.74 7.06
C GLY A 61 -8.89 3.07 8.03
N GLU A 62 -9.24 3.09 9.32
CA GLU A 62 -8.43 2.49 10.39
C GLU A 62 -8.64 0.96 10.53
N ASP A 63 -9.67 0.42 9.89
CA ASP A 63 -10.02 -0.99 9.98
C ASP A 63 -9.56 -1.72 8.72
N THR A 64 -8.29 -2.13 8.73
CA THR A 64 -7.66 -2.76 7.56
C THR A 64 -6.97 -4.07 7.90
N ILE A 65 -6.85 -4.93 6.89
CA ILE A 65 -5.91 -6.04 6.86
C ILE A 65 -5.23 -6.07 5.50
N VAL A 66 -3.90 -6.16 5.49
CA VAL A 66 -3.06 -6.12 4.30
C VAL A 66 -2.16 -7.34 4.29
N SER A 67 -2.10 -8.05 3.17
CA SER A 67 -1.15 -9.13 2.92
C SER A 67 -0.29 -8.79 1.70
N LYS A 68 1.01 -9.12 1.78
CA LYS A 68 2.01 -8.85 0.75
C LYS A 68 2.77 -10.13 0.31
N GLY A 69 2.20 -11.31 0.58
CA GLY A 69 2.81 -12.60 0.24
C GLY A 69 3.19 -13.43 1.47
N ASP A 70 4.31 -13.09 2.10
CA ASP A 70 4.94 -13.80 3.22
C ASP A 70 4.29 -13.53 4.60
N GLY A 71 3.40 -12.55 4.67
CA GLY A 71 2.70 -12.23 5.90
C GLY A 71 1.46 -11.35 5.71
N TRP A 72 0.90 -10.94 6.85
CA TRP A 72 -0.18 -9.98 6.89
C TRP A 72 -0.03 -9.06 8.11
N ALA A 73 -0.59 -7.86 7.98
CA ALA A 73 -0.73 -6.88 9.06
C ALA A 73 -2.19 -6.47 9.16
N ALA A 74 -2.69 -6.28 10.38
CA ALA A 74 -4.05 -5.81 10.63
C ALA A 74 -4.05 -4.57 11.51
N ALA A 75 -5.05 -3.71 11.32
CA ALA A 75 -5.30 -2.50 12.11
C ALA A 75 -6.75 -2.45 12.59
N GLY A 76 -7.01 -1.57 13.57
CA GLY A 76 -8.36 -1.28 14.05
C GLY A 76 -9.12 -2.51 14.55
N ARG A 77 -10.36 -2.67 14.09
CA ARG A 77 -11.23 -3.80 14.43
C ARG A 77 -10.66 -5.13 13.97
N PHE A 78 -9.93 -5.20 12.86
CA PHE A 78 -9.34 -6.46 12.40
C PHE A 78 -8.23 -6.94 13.33
N ALA A 79 -7.39 -6.03 13.83
CA ALA A 79 -6.35 -6.38 14.82
C ALA A 79 -6.92 -6.85 16.17
N ARG A 80 -8.10 -6.34 16.55
CA ARG A 80 -8.79 -6.69 17.81
C ARG A 80 -9.77 -7.86 17.66
N SER A 81 -10.00 -8.30 16.44
CA SER A 81 -10.96 -9.35 16.13
C SER A 81 -10.43 -10.71 16.57
N ARG A 82 -11.33 -11.59 17.02
CA ARG A 82 -11.03 -13.02 17.19
C ARG A 82 -11.20 -13.83 15.90
N ARG A 83 -11.69 -13.21 14.82
CA ARG A 83 -11.78 -13.89 13.51
C ARG A 83 -10.38 -14.17 12.98
N ASP A 84 -10.25 -15.34 12.38
CA ASP A 84 -9.06 -15.79 11.67
C ASP A 84 -8.73 -14.85 10.49
N PRO A 85 -7.65 -14.07 10.58
CA PRO A 85 -7.21 -13.13 9.53
C PRO A 85 -6.95 -13.82 8.19
N GLU A 86 -6.39 -15.02 8.22
CA GLU A 86 -6.07 -15.84 7.07
C GLU A 86 -7.32 -16.26 6.30
N SER A 87 -8.41 -16.59 7.01
CA SER A 87 -9.70 -16.87 6.37
C SER A 87 -10.31 -15.63 5.72
N LEU A 88 -10.17 -14.44 6.33
CA LEU A 88 -10.61 -13.18 5.72
C LEU A 88 -9.84 -12.87 4.43
N LEU A 89 -8.53 -13.06 4.44
CA LEU A 89 -7.68 -12.90 3.26
C LEU A 89 -8.00 -13.94 2.18
N ARG A 90 -8.28 -15.19 2.56
CA ARG A 90 -8.70 -16.25 1.63
C ARG A 90 -10.00 -15.89 0.94
N ASP A 91 -11.01 -15.45 1.69
CA ASP A 91 -12.28 -15.01 1.12
C ASP A 91 -12.11 -13.76 0.27
N ALA A 92 -11.25 -12.83 0.71
CA ALA A 92 -10.90 -11.65 -0.05
C ALA A 92 -10.17 -11.95 -1.35
N ARG A 93 -9.36 -13.02 -1.45
CA ARG A 93 -8.75 -13.49 -2.71
C ARG A 93 -9.76 -14.19 -3.61
N ALA A 94 -10.71 -14.91 -3.01
CA ALA A 94 -11.73 -15.66 -3.75
C ALA A 94 -12.94 -14.81 -4.19
N GLY A 95 -12.96 -13.50 -3.92
CA GLY A 95 -14.07 -12.61 -4.30
C GLY A 95 -15.31 -12.74 -3.40
N ARG A 96 -15.16 -13.33 -2.21
CA ARG A 96 -16.24 -13.57 -1.25
C ARG A 96 -16.19 -12.67 -0.01
N SER A 97 -15.28 -11.69 0.01
CA SER A 97 -15.17 -10.75 1.12
C SER A 97 -16.45 -9.91 1.26
N ARG A 98 -16.87 -9.70 2.51
CA ARG A 98 -17.95 -8.77 2.87
C ARG A 98 -17.49 -7.32 3.03
N HIS A 99 -16.18 -7.11 2.93
CA HIS A 99 -15.53 -5.81 3.07
C HIS A 99 -14.95 -5.37 1.71
N PRO A 100 -14.74 -4.05 1.50
CA PRO A 100 -14.01 -3.56 0.34
C PRO A 100 -12.66 -4.27 0.20
N VAL A 101 -12.28 -4.62 -1.03
CA VAL A 101 -11.01 -5.28 -1.33
C VAL A 101 -10.30 -4.55 -2.46
N VAL A 102 -9.02 -4.25 -2.25
CA VAL A 102 -8.08 -3.82 -3.29
C VAL A 102 -7.08 -4.95 -3.50
N ARG A 103 -6.81 -5.33 -4.75
CA ARG A 103 -5.84 -6.37 -5.09
C ARG A 103 -4.84 -5.86 -6.12
N GLY A 104 -3.62 -6.37 -6.07
CA GLY A 104 -2.69 -6.31 -7.18
C GLY A 104 -2.99 -7.41 -8.20
N GLU A 105 -2.84 -7.12 -9.48
CA GLU A 105 -2.87 -8.13 -10.54
C GLU A 105 -1.44 -8.40 -10.98
N ALA A 106 -1.09 -9.67 -11.20
CA ALA A 106 0.21 -10.03 -11.73
C ALA A 106 0.36 -9.50 -13.16
N TRP A 107 1.51 -8.90 -13.49
CA TRP A 107 1.74 -8.25 -14.78
C TRP A 107 2.39 -9.16 -15.84
N TRP A 108 2.47 -10.47 -15.58
CA TRP A 108 3.10 -11.46 -16.45
C TRP A 108 2.18 -12.64 -16.76
#